data_AF-A0ABD6FNU7-F1
#
_entry.id   AF-A0ABD6FNU7-F1
#
_cell.length_a   1.000
_cell.length_b   1.000
_cell.length_c   1.000
_cell.angle_alpha   90.00
_cell.angle_beta   90.00
_cell.angle_gamma   90.00
#
_symmetry.space_group_name_H-M   'P 1'
#
loop_
_entity.id
_entity.type
_entity.pdbx_description
1 polymer ?
#
loop_
_entity_poly.entity_id
_entity_poly.type
_entity_poly.pdbx_seq_one_letter_code
_entity_poly.pdbx_strand_id
1 'polypeptide(L)'
;MAAHHRGASETRRDTTGRFTARHITMTGATATVPRGPRSLATLAAAMLATLLIAVVAALPASAVAWDGMATMKHYAYVTTDEDLEVYFGNPSVTVRDPLGNVVYECHSGGSFCEYRGSATVDGVWVVEASNTTDNTWAVRVQVRNSTTNDLVPGRVWAENIAVSDSRFRTRNFTVYYVSEFGVQYRAAFSGHIGWVFKISASNRGVMFNDGSCLPAYRSVPEADYVEPENPPLGEMSGADYTLDGGCESMGLVKYRLFFGEEPAADLPASAEHWGDGRTAQTWVLREYQEPVISGLGFTRPGSGIGGTITGELTGQPGVLRTILDFDGDDVIDPEDRVWETAAGVGAFAIAWEGLDGLGEEVPRTQGFTLTVELTGEAEIHFVDQDVEGRTGGIAVTRLNGPNAPDTRISWDDSLLPGTRNTVTAALTGSLVDSTGGVHGWAFDGNGWGNARIIDDWMFIYPSAAGTIIVPAGVDDDPELADTGADLHAGTAATAAALVVLGGAALVAARRRG
;
A
#
# COMPACT_ATOMS: atom_id res chain seq x y z
N MET A 1 -41.77 -19.22 36.40
CA MET A 1 -41.84 -18.66 37.76
C MET A 1 -41.35 -17.22 37.70
N ALA A 2 -42.21 -16.28 38.12
CA ALA A 2 -42.02 -14.84 38.38
C ALA A 2 -41.21 -14.03 37.32
N ALA A 3 -41.80 -13.26 36.38
CA ALA A 3 -42.80 -12.19 36.44
C ALA A 3 -42.36 -10.93 37.22
N HIS A 4 -42.04 -9.85 36.51
CA HIS A 4 -42.51 -8.52 36.86
C HIS A 4 -42.70 -7.62 35.62
N HIS A 5 -43.91 -7.09 35.53
CA HIS A 5 -44.47 -6.25 34.47
C HIS A 5 -44.53 -4.77 34.92
N ARG A 6 -44.74 -3.90 33.92
CA ARG A 6 -45.28 -2.52 33.90
C ARG A 6 -44.23 -1.39 33.80
N GLY A 7 -44.41 -0.39 32.94
CA GLY A 7 -45.58 -0.02 32.16
C GLY A 7 -45.29 1.00 31.07
N ALA A 8 -46.20 1.03 30.10
CA ALA A 8 -46.26 1.98 29.00
C ALA A 8 -46.92 3.30 29.44
N SER A 9 -46.53 4.40 28.79
CA SER A 9 -47.38 5.58 28.62
C SER A 9 -47.31 6.06 27.18
N GLU A 10 -48.42 5.85 26.49
CA GLU A 10 -48.79 6.41 25.20
C GLU A 10 -49.09 7.92 25.35
N THR A 11 -48.69 8.75 24.39
CA THR A 11 -49.41 10.00 24.08
C THR A 11 -49.36 10.26 22.59
N ARG A 12 -50.54 10.51 22.02
CA ARG A 12 -50.84 10.68 20.60
C ARG A 12 -51.35 12.11 20.37
N ARG A 13 -51.20 12.56 19.12
CA ARG A 13 -51.76 13.74 18.41
C ARG A 13 -50.82 14.94 18.31
N ASP A 14 -50.28 15.24 17.12
CA ASP A 14 -50.91 15.72 15.87
C ASP A 14 -51.07 17.26 15.89
N THR A 15 -50.33 17.98 15.04
CA THR A 15 -50.84 19.05 14.15
C THR A 15 -49.71 19.82 13.44
N THR A 16 -49.89 19.91 12.13
CA THR A 16 -49.42 20.91 11.16
C THR A 16 -49.00 22.30 11.68
N GLY A 17 -47.92 22.87 11.14
CA GLY A 17 -47.58 24.29 11.28
C GLY A 17 -46.48 24.77 10.32
N ARG A 18 -46.89 25.33 9.18
CA ARG A 18 -46.10 26.18 8.25
C ARG A 18 -45.57 27.46 8.93
N PHE A 19 -44.74 28.20 8.17
CA PHE A 19 -44.33 29.63 8.27
C PHE A 19 -42.90 29.84 8.81
N THR A 20 -41.99 30.67 8.26
CA THR A 20 -41.99 31.59 7.09
C THR A 20 -40.52 31.93 6.77
N ALA A 21 -40.21 32.13 5.49
CA ALA A 21 -39.01 32.84 5.05
C ALA A 21 -39.04 34.32 5.50
N ARG A 22 -37.95 34.82 6.07
CA ARG A 22 -37.74 36.26 6.30
C ARG A 22 -36.71 36.81 5.32
N HIS A 23 -37.20 37.72 4.49
CA HIS A 23 -36.45 38.77 3.80
C HIS A 23 -35.52 39.52 4.77
N ILE A 24 -34.30 39.81 4.29
CA ILE A 24 -33.48 40.91 4.79
C ILE A 24 -33.38 41.92 3.65
N THR A 25 -33.96 43.09 3.87
CA THR A 25 -33.97 44.24 2.96
C THR A 25 -32.72 45.09 3.19
N MET A 26 -32.09 45.49 2.09
CA MET A 26 -31.01 46.47 2.02
C MET A 26 -31.49 47.91 2.31
N THR A 27 -30.65 48.66 3.02
CA THR A 27 -30.59 50.13 3.05
C THR A 27 -29.12 50.48 2.75
N GLY A 28 -28.74 51.28 1.75
CA GLY A 28 -29.39 52.45 1.16
C GLY A 28 -28.71 53.72 1.69
N ALA A 29 -27.56 54.10 1.14
CA ALA A 29 -26.94 55.41 1.37
C ALA A 29 -26.33 55.96 0.07
N THR A 30 -26.85 57.13 -0.30
CA THR A 30 -26.67 57.89 -1.54
C THR A 30 -25.34 58.65 -1.61
N ALA A 31 -24.85 58.77 -2.85
CA ALA A 31 -23.66 59.51 -3.26
C ALA A 31 -23.85 61.04 -3.32
N THR A 32 -22.74 61.76 -3.18
CA THR A 32 -22.56 63.10 -3.76
C THR A 32 -21.17 63.23 -4.36
N VAL A 33 -21.15 63.56 -5.66
CA VAL A 33 -19.97 63.84 -6.50
C VAL A 33 -19.86 65.34 -6.70
N PRO A 34 -18.65 65.93 -6.69
CA PRO A 34 -18.37 67.14 -7.45
C PRO A 34 -17.47 66.85 -8.65
N ARG A 35 -17.90 67.36 -9.81
CA ARG A 35 -17.13 67.45 -11.06
C ARG A 35 -16.17 68.64 -11.01
N GLY A 36 -14.96 68.47 -11.53
CA GLY A 36 -14.06 69.57 -11.87
C GLY A 36 -12.80 69.08 -12.61
N PRO A 37 -12.49 69.57 -13.82
CA PRO A 37 -11.56 68.93 -14.75
C PRO A 37 -10.13 69.44 -14.55
N ARG A 38 -9.12 68.58 -14.76
CA ARG A 38 -7.76 69.00 -15.19
C ARG A 38 -6.88 67.81 -15.58
N SER A 39 -6.40 67.91 -16.82
CA SER A 39 -5.10 67.45 -17.36
C SER A 39 -4.71 65.97 -17.24
N LEU A 40 -4.88 65.27 -18.37
CA LEU A 40 -3.95 64.25 -18.88
C LEU A 40 -2.57 64.88 -19.12
N ALA A 41 -1.60 64.61 -18.25
CA ALA A 41 -0.17 64.53 -18.53
C ALA A 41 0.58 64.30 -17.21
N THR A 42 1.66 63.52 -17.24
CA THR A 42 2.66 63.36 -16.17
C THR A 42 2.20 62.70 -14.86
N LEU A 43 2.28 61.37 -14.79
CA LEU A 43 2.80 60.66 -13.59
C LEU A 43 3.10 59.19 -13.90
N ALA A 44 3.96 58.96 -14.89
CA ALA A 44 4.75 57.74 -15.00
C ALA A 44 5.96 57.87 -14.06
N ALA A 45 5.74 57.81 -12.75
CA ALA A 45 6.79 57.78 -11.72
C ALA A 45 6.20 57.48 -10.32
N ALA A 46 5.39 56.42 -10.20
CA ALA A 46 4.97 55.88 -8.89
C ALA A 46 4.41 54.45 -9.05
N MET A 47 5.12 53.59 -9.77
CA MET A 47 4.96 52.12 -9.72
C MET A 47 6.31 51.47 -9.45
N LEU A 48 6.97 51.95 -8.39
CA LEU A 48 8.08 51.25 -7.76
C LEU A 48 7.88 51.29 -6.24
N ALA A 49 6.64 51.01 -5.81
CA ALA A 49 6.42 50.51 -4.46
C ALA A 49 6.86 49.05 -4.49
N THR A 50 8.12 48.85 -4.11
CA THR A 50 8.71 47.62 -3.60
C THR A 50 7.65 46.70 -3.02
N LEU A 51 7.17 45.77 -3.85
CA LEU A 51 6.64 44.50 -3.39
C LEU A 51 7.88 43.72 -2.90
N LEU A 52 8.37 44.08 -1.70
CA LEU A 52 9.06 43.12 -0.87
C LEU A 52 7.98 42.10 -0.50
N ILE A 53 7.74 41.14 -1.40
CA ILE A 53 7.42 39.80 -0.94
C ILE A 53 8.67 39.44 -0.16
N ALA A 54 8.59 39.53 1.17
CA ALA A 54 9.43 38.72 2.01
C ALA A 54 9.07 37.28 1.61
N VAL A 55 9.76 36.76 0.60
CA VAL A 55 9.97 35.34 0.46
C VAL A 55 10.67 35.02 1.76
N VAL A 56 9.90 34.61 2.75
CA VAL A 56 10.42 33.72 3.78
C VAL A 56 10.89 32.55 2.95
N ALA A 57 12.15 32.59 2.53
CA ALA A 57 12.82 31.41 2.03
C ALA A 57 12.63 30.45 3.19
N ALA A 58 11.70 29.50 3.02
CA ALA A 58 11.65 28.34 3.88
C ALA A 58 13.11 27.89 3.96
N LEU A 59 13.64 27.84 5.19
CA LEU A 59 14.98 27.32 5.40
C LEU A 59 15.07 26.04 4.56
N PRO A 60 16.11 25.86 3.71
CA PRO A 60 16.23 24.63 2.94
C PRO A 60 16.02 23.45 3.88
N ALA A 61 15.06 22.60 3.54
CA ALA A 61 14.47 21.58 4.39
C ALA A 61 15.40 20.39 4.62
N SER A 62 16.71 20.63 4.69
CA SER A 62 17.75 19.60 4.77
C SER A 62 17.83 18.98 6.17
N ALA A 63 16.82 19.23 7.00
CA ALA A 63 16.67 18.73 8.35
C ALA A 63 15.34 17.99 8.43
N VAL A 64 15.41 16.66 8.42
CA VAL A 64 14.32 15.78 8.83
C VAL A 64 14.22 15.92 10.35
N ALA A 65 13.50 16.93 10.84
CA ALA A 65 13.31 17.24 12.25
C ALA A 65 12.05 16.59 12.81
N TRP A 66 12.22 15.45 13.49
CA TRP A 66 11.10 14.69 14.05
C TRP A 66 11.35 14.37 15.50
N ASP A 67 10.26 14.33 16.25
CA ASP A 67 10.22 13.70 17.54
C ASP A 67 10.10 12.18 17.31
N GLY A 68 11.09 11.36 17.64
CA GLY A 68 11.10 9.94 17.26
C GLY A 68 10.56 8.98 18.34
N MET A 69 10.38 7.72 17.95
CA MET A 69 10.11 6.60 18.87
C MET A 69 10.84 5.32 18.44
N ALA A 70 11.25 4.50 19.41
CA ALA A 70 12.00 3.25 19.19
C ALA A 70 13.29 3.46 18.37
N THR A 71 13.70 2.43 17.61
CA THR A 71 14.85 2.49 16.71
C THR A 71 14.42 3.03 15.35
N MET A 72 14.91 4.19 14.96
CA MET A 72 14.77 4.75 13.62
C MET A 72 16.09 4.67 12.87
N LYS A 73 16.03 4.37 11.57
CA LYS A 73 17.17 4.42 10.67
C LYS A 73 16.97 5.51 9.63
N HIS A 74 17.93 6.42 9.57
CA HIS A 74 18.10 7.34 8.47
C HIS A 74 19.28 6.92 7.63
N TYR A 75 19.15 7.12 6.33
CA TYR A 75 20.18 6.87 5.35
C TYR A 75 20.54 8.20 4.70
N ALA A 76 21.82 8.40 4.42
CA ALA A 76 22.29 9.57 3.71
C ALA A 76 23.32 9.14 2.67
N TYR A 77 23.08 9.44 1.40
CA TYR A 77 24.12 9.31 0.38
C TYR A 77 25.06 10.52 0.50
N VAL A 78 26.35 10.27 0.64
CA VAL A 78 27.37 11.31 0.84
C VAL A 78 28.55 11.01 -0.07
N THR A 79 28.98 12.01 -0.83
CA THR A 79 30.18 11.93 -1.68
C THR A 79 31.44 12.36 -0.93
N THR A 80 32.62 12.04 -1.47
CA THR A 80 33.92 12.40 -0.86
C THR A 80 34.19 13.90 -0.69
N ASP A 81 33.43 14.77 -1.35
CA ASP A 81 33.45 16.22 -1.16
C ASP A 81 32.31 16.75 -0.27
N GLU A 82 31.56 15.87 0.38
CA GLU A 82 30.46 16.17 1.29
C GLU A 82 30.74 15.70 2.73
N ASP A 83 30.10 16.36 3.69
CA ASP A 83 30.06 16.01 5.11
C ASP A 83 28.65 15.55 5.49
N LEU A 84 28.56 14.50 6.30
CA LEU A 84 27.37 14.18 7.07
C LEU A 84 27.34 15.01 8.34
N GLU A 85 26.24 15.71 8.60
CA GLU A 85 25.97 16.42 9.86
C GLU A 85 24.75 15.82 10.54
N VAL A 86 24.88 15.58 11.84
CA VAL A 86 23.93 14.83 12.63
C VAL A 86 23.74 15.53 13.98
N TYR A 87 22.50 15.90 14.29
CA TYR A 87 22.12 16.52 15.56
C TYR A 87 20.98 15.74 16.20
N PHE A 88 21.08 15.48 17.50
CA PHE A 88 20.06 14.78 18.27
C PHE A 88 19.86 15.35 19.67
N GLY A 89 18.61 15.33 20.14
CA GLY A 89 18.27 15.67 21.53
C GLY A 89 17.59 14.50 22.23
N ASN A 90 18.30 13.84 23.15
CA ASN A 90 17.81 12.78 24.07
C ASN A 90 17.66 11.30 23.58
N PRO A 91 18.11 10.82 22.40
CA PRO A 91 18.21 9.39 22.10
C PRO A 91 19.66 8.85 22.23
N SER A 92 19.80 7.53 22.21
CA SER A 92 21.08 6.89 21.86
C SER A 92 21.22 6.89 20.33
N VAL A 93 22.41 7.18 19.82
CA VAL A 93 22.68 7.39 18.40
C VAL A 93 23.94 6.63 18.02
N THR A 94 23.89 5.89 16.92
CA THR A 94 25.04 5.28 16.27
C THR A 94 25.12 5.78 14.83
N VAL A 95 26.27 6.30 14.43
CA VAL A 95 26.56 6.69 13.04
C VAL A 95 27.58 5.72 12.46
N ARG A 96 27.23 5.13 11.31
CA ARG A 96 28.10 4.25 10.53
C ARG A 96 28.47 4.92 9.21
N ASP A 97 29.76 4.92 8.90
CA ASP A 97 30.28 5.34 7.59
C ASP A 97 29.90 4.32 6.50
N PRO A 98 30.08 4.63 5.21
CA PRO A 98 29.70 3.71 4.12
C PRO A 98 30.48 2.39 4.11
N LEU A 99 31.62 2.32 4.82
CA LEU A 99 32.42 1.09 4.98
C LEU A 99 31.94 0.23 6.17
N GLY A 100 30.89 0.67 6.86
CA GLY A 100 30.28 -0.03 7.99
C GLY A 100 30.98 0.24 9.33
N ASN A 101 31.98 1.12 9.37
CA ASN A 101 32.66 1.47 10.61
C ASN A 101 31.75 2.36 11.46
N VAL A 102 31.65 2.06 12.75
CA VAL A 102 31.04 2.98 13.70
C VAL A 102 32.00 4.14 13.93
N VAL A 103 31.62 5.33 13.46
CA VAL A 103 32.44 6.54 13.54
C VAL A 103 31.96 7.52 14.61
N TYR A 104 30.76 7.30 15.15
CA TYR A 104 30.22 8.05 16.27
C TYR A 104 29.18 7.24 17.04
N GLU A 105 29.24 7.32 18.36
CA GLU A 105 28.22 6.81 19.27
C GLU A 105 27.93 7.85 20.35
N CYS A 106 26.66 8.05 20.64
CA CYS A 106 26.19 8.84 21.75
C CYS A 106 25.12 8.05 22.49
N HIS A 107 25.14 8.08 23.82
CA HIS A 107 24.20 7.33 24.65
C HIS A 107 23.26 8.30 25.37
N SER A 108 22.01 7.88 25.57
CA SER A 108 21.00 8.63 26.32
C SER A 108 21.51 9.07 27.71
N GLY A 109 21.24 10.32 28.11
CA GLY A 109 21.64 10.87 29.42
C GLY A 109 22.45 12.18 29.39
N GLY A 110 22.73 12.74 28.21
CA GLY A 110 23.36 14.06 28.00
C GLY A 110 22.43 15.08 27.34
N SER A 111 22.83 16.37 27.31
CA SER A 111 21.97 17.48 26.85
C SER A 111 21.78 17.58 25.33
N PHE A 112 22.63 16.95 24.51
CA PHE A 112 22.50 16.83 23.05
C PHE A 112 23.65 15.96 22.50
N CYS A 113 23.44 15.29 21.36
CA CYS A 113 24.47 14.59 20.59
C CYS A 113 24.66 15.33 19.26
N GLU A 114 25.91 15.58 18.88
CA GLU A 114 26.25 16.27 17.63
C GLU A 114 27.45 15.56 16.99
N TYR A 115 27.35 15.28 15.70
CA TYR A 115 28.39 14.68 14.90
C TYR A 115 28.50 15.38 13.54
N ARG A 116 29.74 15.55 13.08
CA ARG A 116 30.06 15.95 11.72
C ARG A 116 31.25 15.13 11.22
N GLY A 117 31.15 14.55 10.04
CA GLY A 117 32.23 13.78 9.43
C GLY A 117 32.16 13.75 7.91
N SER A 118 33.34 13.76 7.29
CA SER A 118 33.50 13.69 5.83
C SER A 118 33.53 12.23 5.35
N ALA A 119 32.98 11.97 4.17
CA ALA A 119 33.06 10.65 3.55
C ALA A 119 34.45 10.35 2.99
N THR A 120 34.95 9.14 3.24
CA THR A 120 36.23 8.65 2.66
C THR A 120 36.03 7.91 1.33
N VAL A 121 34.79 7.49 1.07
CA VAL A 121 34.31 6.89 -0.17
C VAL A 121 32.87 7.37 -0.41
N ASP A 122 32.45 7.44 -1.67
CA ASP A 122 31.05 7.72 -1.98
C ASP A 122 30.18 6.55 -1.52
N GLY A 123 29.10 6.83 -0.81
CA GLY A 123 28.20 5.77 -0.36
C GLY A 123 27.15 6.20 0.64
N VAL A 124 26.43 5.21 1.15
CA VAL A 124 25.30 5.43 2.06
C VAL A 124 25.76 5.29 3.50
N TRP A 125 25.69 6.39 4.23
CA TRP A 125 25.82 6.42 5.68
C TRP A 125 24.53 5.93 6.34
N VAL A 126 24.66 5.34 7.53
CA VAL A 126 23.52 4.92 8.34
C VAL A 126 23.56 5.63 9.69
N VAL A 127 22.47 6.32 10.01
CA VAL A 127 22.26 6.94 11.31
C VAL A 127 21.13 6.19 12.00
N GLU A 128 21.49 5.41 13.01
CA GLU A 128 20.54 4.67 13.83
C GLU A 128 20.34 5.42 15.14
N ALA A 129 19.10 5.83 15.41
CA ALA A 129 18.71 6.45 16.65
C ALA A 129 17.77 5.52 17.40
N SER A 130 18.05 5.24 18.66
CA SER A 130 17.24 4.37 19.51
C SER A 130 16.96 5.05 20.85
N ASN A 131 15.72 4.95 21.32
CA ASN A 131 15.36 5.35 22.68
C ASN A 131 14.47 4.28 23.31
N THR A 132 14.80 3.89 24.53
CA THR A 132 14.09 2.85 25.27
C THR A 132 13.17 3.41 26.37
N THR A 133 13.26 4.71 26.69
CA THR A 133 12.55 5.29 27.85
C THR A 133 11.77 6.57 27.55
N ASP A 134 12.19 7.39 26.58
CA ASP A 134 11.52 8.67 26.26
C ASP A 134 11.01 8.71 24.82
N ASN A 135 9.72 8.98 24.66
CA ASN A 135 9.06 9.16 23.36
C ASN A 135 9.18 10.60 22.83
N THR A 136 10.16 11.37 23.29
CA THR A 136 10.33 12.77 22.85
C THR A 136 11.80 13.07 22.63
N TRP A 137 12.26 12.92 21.39
CA TRP A 137 13.62 13.24 21.01
C TRP A 137 13.68 13.77 19.59
N ALA A 138 14.43 14.85 19.37
CA ALA A 138 14.61 15.42 18.04
C ALA A 138 15.79 14.75 17.31
N VAL A 139 15.61 14.43 16.04
CA VAL A 139 16.69 14.10 15.09
C VAL A 139 16.83 15.18 14.05
N ARG A 140 18.04 15.42 13.57
CA ARG A 140 18.32 16.12 12.33
C ARG A 140 19.52 15.46 11.67
N VAL A 141 19.33 15.00 10.45
CA VAL A 141 20.41 14.48 9.60
C VAL A 141 20.45 15.35 8.35
N GLN A 142 21.63 15.86 8.01
CA GLN A 142 21.85 16.72 6.85
C GLN A 142 23.14 16.32 6.13
N VAL A 143 23.23 16.67 4.86
CA VAL A 143 24.48 16.58 4.09
C VAL A 143 24.90 17.99 3.69
N ARG A 144 26.19 18.27 3.76
CA ARG A 144 26.78 19.57 3.41
C ARG A 144 27.95 19.41 2.47
N ASN A 145 28.18 20.38 1.60
CA ASN A 145 29.44 20.48 0.89
C ASN A 145 30.57 20.76 1.90
N SER A 146 31.62 19.92 1.90
CA SER A 146 32.74 20.01 2.85
C SER A 146 33.55 21.31 2.72
N THR A 147 33.56 21.92 1.53
CA THR A 147 34.34 23.13 1.23
C THR A 147 33.55 24.40 1.49
N THR A 148 32.32 24.49 0.97
CA THR A 148 31.50 25.71 1.08
C THR A 148 30.62 25.73 2.33
N ASN A 149 30.43 24.59 2.99
CA ASN A 149 29.50 24.40 4.10
C ASN A 149 28.01 24.61 3.73
N ASP A 150 27.71 24.68 2.43
CA ASP A 150 26.33 24.76 1.93
C ASP A 150 25.61 23.43 2.11
N LEU A 151 24.29 23.49 2.32
CA LEU A 151 23.44 22.31 2.42
C LEU A 151 23.27 21.64 1.05
N VAL A 152 23.33 20.31 1.03
CA VAL A 152 23.00 19.49 -0.14
C VAL A 152 21.66 18.79 0.12
N PRO A 153 20.54 19.33 -0.41
CA PRO A 153 19.21 18.77 -0.17
C PRO A 153 19.01 17.45 -0.91
N GLY A 154 17.99 16.69 -0.53
CA GLY A 154 17.58 15.48 -1.26
C GLY A 154 18.53 14.30 -1.10
N ARG A 155 19.43 14.33 -0.10
CA ARG A 155 20.41 13.27 0.20
C ARG A 155 19.95 12.29 1.25
N VAL A 156 18.97 12.66 2.07
CA VAL A 156 18.58 11.92 3.28
C VAL A 156 17.20 11.31 3.11
N TRP A 157 17.07 10.03 3.43
CA TRP A 157 15.80 9.32 3.43
C TRP A 157 15.68 8.37 4.63
N ALA A 158 14.48 7.84 4.82
CA ALA A 158 14.20 6.69 5.67
C ALA A 158 13.42 5.64 4.86
N GLU A 159 13.31 4.42 5.38
CA GLU A 159 12.45 3.36 4.79
C GLU A 159 11.14 3.21 5.59
N ASN A 160 11.13 3.70 6.82
CA ASN A 160 9.97 3.87 7.69
C ASN A 160 10.32 4.95 8.71
N ILE A 161 9.32 5.64 9.23
CA ILE A 161 9.49 6.58 10.33
C ILE A 161 8.45 6.29 11.40
N ALA A 162 8.88 6.33 12.65
CA ALA A 162 8.01 6.37 13.82
C ALA A 162 8.20 7.72 14.52
N VAL A 163 7.15 8.52 14.56
CA VAL A 163 7.16 9.85 15.18
C VAL A 163 6.36 9.80 16.46
N SER A 164 6.88 10.37 17.55
CA SER A 164 6.07 10.59 18.73
C SER A 164 5.92 12.05 19.13
N ASP A 165 4.70 12.52 19.30
CA ASP A 165 4.42 13.86 19.80
C ASP A 165 3.48 13.85 20.99
N SER A 166 4.05 13.84 22.20
CA SER A 166 3.28 13.96 23.44
C SER A 166 2.46 15.25 23.56
N ARG A 167 2.69 16.24 22.68
CA ARG A 167 1.97 17.52 22.66
C ARG A 167 0.87 17.57 21.59
N PHE A 168 0.69 16.50 20.81
CA PHE A 168 -0.30 16.43 19.72
C PHE A 168 -0.29 17.66 18.81
N ARG A 169 0.90 18.16 18.44
CA ARG A 169 0.99 19.34 17.58
C ARG A 169 0.55 18.96 16.18
N THR A 170 -0.24 19.84 15.58
CA THR A 170 -0.59 19.76 14.17
C THR A 170 0.65 19.96 13.31
N ARG A 171 0.87 19.04 12.36
CA ARG A 171 1.97 19.10 11.41
C ARG A 171 1.44 19.13 9.98
N ASN A 172 2.09 19.92 9.16
CA ASN A 172 1.98 19.86 7.71
C ASN A 172 3.36 19.51 7.18
N PHE A 173 3.44 18.48 6.35
CA PHE A 173 4.71 18.05 5.78
C PHE A 173 4.50 17.42 4.43
N THR A 174 5.60 17.29 3.69
CA THR A 174 5.65 16.62 2.40
C THR A 174 6.64 15.49 2.48
N VAL A 175 6.31 14.37 1.85
CA VAL A 175 7.19 13.21 1.70
C VAL A 175 7.28 12.89 0.22
N TYR A 176 8.50 12.70 -0.26
CA TYR A 176 8.76 12.15 -1.58
C TYR A 176 9.07 10.67 -1.44
N TYR A 177 8.39 9.84 -2.20
CA TYR A 177 8.53 8.39 -2.16
C TYR A 177 9.21 7.92 -3.43
N VAL A 178 10.24 7.09 -3.29
CA VAL A 178 10.98 6.51 -4.42
C VAL A 178 10.93 4.99 -4.31
N SER A 179 10.53 4.32 -5.40
CA SER A 179 10.56 2.86 -5.50
C SER A 179 11.90 2.33 -5.99
N GLU A 180 12.15 1.04 -5.76
CA GLU A 180 13.30 0.32 -6.34
C GLU A 180 13.37 0.42 -7.87
N PHE A 181 12.23 0.62 -8.51
CA PHE A 181 12.07 0.65 -9.97
C PHE A 181 11.92 2.07 -10.52
N GLY A 182 12.33 3.07 -9.72
CA GLY A 182 12.47 4.44 -10.17
C GLY A 182 11.17 5.24 -10.26
N VAL A 183 10.07 4.72 -9.72
CA VAL A 183 8.80 5.45 -9.64
C VAL A 183 8.87 6.45 -8.48
N GLN A 184 8.44 7.68 -8.72
CA GLN A 184 8.50 8.77 -7.76
C GLN A 184 7.13 9.37 -7.47
N TYR A 185 6.86 9.64 -6.20
CA TYR A 185 5.64 10.27 -5.72
C TYR A 185 5.96 11.42 -4.80
N ARG A 186 5.03 12.36 -4.70
CA ARG A 186 4.99 13.40 -3.67
C ARG A 186 3.67 13.30 -2.93
N ALA A 187 3.68 13.10 -1.62
CA ALA A 187 2.49 13.23 -0.78
C ALA A 187 2.63 14.43 0.16
N ALA A 188 1.63 15.29 0.21
CA ALA A 188 1.48 16.35 1.18
C ALA A 188 0.43 15.95 2.21
N PHE A 189 0.81 15.95 3.47
CA PHE A 189 -0.05 15.68 4.61
C PHE A 189 -0.41 16.99 5.28
N SER A 190 -1.71 17.23 5.49
CA SER A 190 -2.19 18.44 6.13
C SER A 190 -2.98 18.13 7.38
N GLY A 191 -2.64 18.83 8.46
CA GLY A 191 -3.35 18.65 9.73
C GLY A 191 -3.01 17.35 10.45
N HIS A 192 -1.82 16.80 10.20
CA HIS A 192 -1.40 15.50 10.71
C HIS A 192 -1.06 15.59 12.20
N ILE A 193 -1.67 14.75 13.02
CA ILE A 193 -1.52 14.71 14.48
C ILE A 193 -1.50 13.23 14.90
N GLY A 194 -0.63 12.87 15.82
CA GLY A 194 -0.65 11.58 16.50
C GLY A 194 0.26 11.59 17.72
N TRP A 195 -0.01 10.73 18.70
CA TRP A 195 0.91 10.55 19.82
C TRP A 195 2.10 9.71 19.40
N VAL A 196 1.87 8.58 18.73
CA VAL A 196 2.90 7.67 18.26
C VAL A 196 2.50 7.14 16.90
N PHE A 197 2.74 7.91 15.85
CA PHE A 197 2.36 7.46 14.52
C PHE A 197 3.53 6.91 13.74
N LYS A 198 3.24 6.02 12.79
CA LYS A 198 4.24 5.51 11.84
C LYS A 198 3.82 5.87 10.43
N ILE A 199 4.81 6.17 9.60
CA ILE A 199 4.64 6.38 8.17
C ILE A 199 5.56 5.41 7.46
N SER A 200 4.99 4.66 6.52
CA SER A 200 5.73 3.77 5.65
C SER A 200 5.06 3.72 4.28
N ALA A 201 5.75 3.14 3.30
CA ALA A 201 5.16 2.86 2.02
C ALA A 201 5.77 1.62 1.39
N SER A 202 4.93 0.86 0.70
CA SER A 202 5.31 -0.32 -0.06
C SER A 202 4.48 -0.44 -1.32
N ASN A 203 4.82 -1.38 -2.21
CA ASN A 203 3.97 -1.72 -3.36
C ASN A 203 2.78 -2.63 -3.00
N ARG A 204 2.48 -2.83 -1.71
CA ARG A 204 1.40 -3.74 -1.26
C ARG A 204 0.60 -3.27 -0.04
N GLY A 205 1.10 -2.27 0.69
CA GLY A 205 0.47 -1.75 1.89
C GLY A 205 0.14 -2.83 2.91
N VAL A 206 -1.11 -2.85 3.33
CA VAL A 206 -1.70 -3.89 4.16
C VAL A 206 -1.89 -5.16 3.34
N MET A 207 -1.28 -6.26 3.76
CA MET A 207 -1.42 -7.58 3.13
C MET A 207 -2.14 -8.56 4.03
N PHE A 208 -2.73 -9.60 3.45
CA PHE A 208 -3.22 -10.75 4.23
C PHE A 208 -2.06 -11.51 4.88
N ASN A 209 -2.25 -11.93 6.13
CA ASN A 209 -1.30 -12.70 6.93
C ASN A 209 -1.52 -14.22 6.80
N ASP A 210 -1.73 -14.68 5.58
CA ASP A 210 -1.94 -16.10 5.22
C ASP A 210 -0.79 -16.68 4.37
N GLY A 211 0.26 -15.88 4.15
CA GLY A 211 1.40 -16.23 3.30
C GLY A 211 1.20 -15.97 1.80
N SER A 212 0.03 -15.48 1.38
CA SER A 212 -0.23 -15.13 -0.03
C SER A 212 0.53 -13.90 -0.50
N CYS A 213 0.90 -13.01 0.44
CA CYS A 213 1.49 -11.69 0.16
C CYS A 213 0.63 -10.83 -0.77
N LEU A 214 -0.69 -11.05 -0.80
CA LEU A 214 -1.62 -10.23 -1.57
C LEU A 214 -2.01 -8.98 -0.78
N PRO A 215 -2.05 -7.80 -1.43
CA PRO A 215 -2.58 -6.58 -0.83
C PRO A 215 -4.06 -6.76 -0.49
N ALA A 216 -4.47 -6.29 0.68
CA ALA A 216 -5.86 -6.31 1.13
C ALA A 216 -6.67 -5.13 0.57
N TYR A 217 -5.98 -4.10 0.03
CA TYR A 217 -6.54 -2.85 -0.47
C TYR A 217 -7.59 -2.27 0.48
N ARG A 218 -7.22 -2.15 1.76
CA ARG A 218 -8.09 -1.63 2.82
C ARG A 218 -7.30 -1.24 4.06
N SER A 219 -7.86 -0.32 4.82
CA SER A 219 -7.41 -0.02 6.17
C SER A 219 -7.87 -1.10 7.15
N VAL A 220 -7.06 -1.37 8.18
CA VAL A 220 -7.31 -2.44 9.16
C VAL A 220 -6.96 -1.99 10.58
N PRO A 221 -7.50 -2.63 11.64
CA PRO A 221 -7.01 -2.44 13.00
C PRO A 221 -5.58 -2.94 13.16
N GLU A 222 -4.86 -2.43 14.15
CA GLU A 222 -3.59 -3.04 14.56
C GLU A 222 -3.79 -4.44 15.17
N ALA A 223 -2.80 -5.34 15.00
CA ALA A 223 -2.95 -6.76 15.31
C ALA A 223 -3.33 -7.09 16.77
N ASP A 224 -2.84 -6.30 17.72
CA ASP A 224 -3.09 -6.51 19.14
C ASP A 224 -4.22 -5.60 19.68
N TYR A 225 -4.84 -4.81 18.82
CA TYR A 225 -5.88 -3.88 19.23
C TYR A 225 -7.27 -4.48 19.04
N VAL A 226 -7.91 -4.80 20.17
CA VAL A 226 -9.34 -5.09 20.20
C VAL A 226 -10.05 -3.79 20.52
N GLU A 227 -10.97 -3.34 19.67
CA GLU A 227 -11.93 -2.27 20.02
C GLU A 227 -13.06 -2.89 20.87
N PRO A 228 -13.02 -2.85 22.22
CA PRO A 228 -13.99 -3.57 23.04
C PRO A 228 -15.41 -3.00 22.92
N GLU A 229 -15.52 -1.72 22.57
CA GLU A 229 -16.80 -1.03 22.46
C GLU A 229 -17.41 -1.23 21.07
N ASN A 230 -16.60 -1.44 20.03
CA ASN A 230 -17.02 -1.55 18.64
C ASN A 230 -16.05 -2.39 17.82
N PRO A 231 -16.19 -3.73 17.85
CA PRO A 231 -15.31 -4.59 17.09
C PRO A 231 -15.47 -4.32 15.58
N PRO A 232 -14.39 -4.53 14.79
CA PRO A 232 -14.45 -4.49 13.35
C PRO A 232 -15.63 -5.29 12.76
N LEU A 233 -16.22 -4.78 11.67
CA LEU A 233 -17.30 -5.50 11.01
C LEU A 233 -16.74 -6.77 10.36
N GLY A 234 -17.56 -7.84 10.37
CA GLY A 234 -17.22 -9.08 9.67
C GLY A 234 -16.09 -9.91 10.30
N GLU A 235 -15.92 -9.82 11.62
CA GLU A 235 -14.87 -10.57 12.36
C GLU A 235 -13.43 -10.20 11.98
N MET A 236 -13.22 -9.06 11.29
CA MET A 236 -11.89 -8.58 10.92
C MET A 236 -11.00 -8.46 12.17
N SER A 237 -9.91 -9.22 12.19
CA SER A 237 -8.87 -9.11 13.20
C SER A 237 -7.64 -8.47 12.58
N GLY A 238 -6.99 -7.53 13.26
CA GLY A 238 -5.72 -6.98 12.79
C GLY A 238 -4.63 -8.06 12.64
N ALA A 239 -4.75 -9.18 13.37
CA ALA A 239 -3.83 -10.31 13.28
C ALA A 239 -3.89 -11.07 11.94
N ASP A 240 -4.98 -10.88 11.19
CA ASP A 240 -5.15 -11.45 9.85
C ASP A 240 -4.39 -10.65 8.77
N TYR A 241 -3.68 -9.58 9.17
CA TYR A 241 -2.97 -8.68 8.27
C TYR A 241 -1.52 -8.43 8.71
N THR A 242 -0.69 -8.02 7.74
CA THR A 242 0.73 -7.72 7.96
C THR A 242 1.22 -6.65 6.98
N LEU A 243 2.28 -5.93 7.37
CA LEU A 243 2.97 -4.96 6.50
C LEU A 243 4.31 -5.48 5.96
N ASP A 244 4.76 -6.65 6.42
CA ASP A 244 6.09 -7.18 6.07
C ASP A 244 6.01 -8.65 5.63
N GLY A 245 5.35 -9.51 6.42
CA GLY A 245 5.00 -10.89 6.08
C GLY A 245 6.15 -11.83 5.67
N GLY A 246 7.40 -11.36 5.57
CA GLY A 246 8.48 -12.07 4.87
C GLY A 246 8.29 -12.12 3.35
N CYS A 247 7.59 -11.13 2.79
CA CYS A 247 7.13 -11.13 1.39
C CYS A 247 8.17 -10.59 0.40
N GLU A 248 9.40 -10.30 0.81
CA GLU A 248 10.45 -9.75 -0.06
C GLU A 248 10.82 -10.71 -1.20
N SER A 249 10.87 -12.01 -0.92
CA SER A 249 11.13 -13.04 -1.95
C SER A 249 10.01 -13.14 -2.98
N MET A 250 8.81 -12.68 -2.62
CA MET A 250 7.65 -12.60 -3.49
C MET A 250 7.47 -11.21 -4.08
N GLY A 251 8.44 -10.29 -3.96
CA GLY A 251 8.39 -8.98 -4.60
C GLY A 251 7.80 -7.84 -3.76
N LEU A 252 7.79 -7.96 -2.43
CA LEU A 252 7.50 -6.81 -1.57
C LEU A 252 8.64 -5.80 -1.68
N VAL A 253 8.29 -4.56 -1.98
CA VAL A 253 9.23 -3.45 -2.18
C VAL A 253 8.86 -2.36 -1.20
N LYS A 254 9.79 -2.00 -0.32
CA LYS A 254 9.66 -0.85 0.57
C LYS A 254 10.18 0.40 -0.14
N TYR A 255 9.45 1.49 0.00
CA TYR A 255 9.80 2.76 -0.62
C TYR A 255 10.78 3.53 0.26
N ARG A 256 11.52 4.46 -0.36
CA ARG A 256 12.33 5.44 0.35
C ARG A 256 11.60 6.74 0.49
N LEU A 257 11.61 7.27 1.71
CA LEU A 257 10.86 8.43 2.14
C LEU A 257 11.84 9.58 2.36
N PHE A 258 11.85 10.54 1.44
CA PHE A 258 12.57 11.80 1.55
C PHE A 258 11.62 12.86 2.11
N PHE A 259 11.90 13.34 3.32
CA PHE A 259 11.00 14.25 4.02
C PHE A 259 11.33 15.70 3.70
N GLY A 260 10.35 16.43 3.17
CA GLY A 260 10.45 17.86 2.86
C GLY A 260 11.23 18.20 1.59
N GLU A 261 11.93 17.24 1.00
CA GLU A 261 12.85 17.48 -0.13
C GLU A 261 12.67 16.42 -1.20
N GLU A 262 12.69 16.85 -2.46
CA GLU A 262 12.79 15.96 -3.61
C GLU A 262 14.17 15.28 -3.61
N PRO A 263 14.28 14.00 -3.97
CA PRO A 263 15.57 13.33 -4.13
C PRO A 263 16.49 14.13 -5.04
N ALA A 264 17.77 14.25 -4.68
CA ALA A 264 18.71 15.01 -5.50
C ALA A 264 18.93 14.34 -6.87
N ALA A 265 18.89 15.13 -7.94
CA ALA A 265 18.98 14.61 -9.32
C ALA A 265 20.33 13.94 -9.66
N ASP A 266 21.36 14.19 -8.86
CA ASP A 266 22.69 13.61 -8.98
C ASP A 266 22.90 12.39 -8.06
N LEU A 267 21.88 11.91 -7.35
CA LEU A 267 21.93 10.62 -6.68
C LEU A 267 22.19 9.50 -7.71
N PRO A 268 23.03 8.50 -7.39
CA PRO A 268 23.27 7.40 -8.31
C PRO A 268 22.07 6.45 -8.39
N ALA A 269 22.04 5.57 -9.40
CA ALA A 269 21.06 4.49 -9.49
C ALA A 269 21.22 3.44 -8.36
N SER A 270 22.45 3.26 -7.87
CA SER A 270 22.81 2.35 -6.78
C SER A 270 24.10 2.81 -6.11
N ALA A 271 24.32 2.38 -4.86
CA ALA A 271 25.57 2.61 -4.13
C ALA A 271 26.27 1.27 -3.84
N GLU A 272 27.59 1.23 -4.02
CA GLU A 272 28.42 0.06 -3.69
C GLU A 272 28.62 -0.09 -2.17
N HIS A 273 28.76 1.04 -1.47
CA HIS A 273 29.08 1.09 -0.05
C HIS A 273 27.86 1.51 0.77
N TRP A 274 27.54 0.70 1.79
CA TRP A 274 26.41 0.91 2.69
C TRP A 274 26.86 0.70 4.13
N GLY A 275 26.56 1.67 5.00
CA GLY A 275 27.00 1.64 6.39
C GLY A 275 26.35 0.57 7.26
N ASP A 276 25.29 -0.09 6.78
CA ASP A 276 24.74 -1.31 7.40
C ASP A 276 25.28 -2.61 6.78
N GLY A 277 26.17 -2.51 5.80
CA GLY A 277 26.80 -3.64 5.13
C GLY A 277 25.87 -4.42 4.19
N ARG A 278 24.70 -3.89 3.81
CA ARG A 278 23.80 -4.58 2.89
C ARG A 278 24.45 -4.79 1.52
N THR A 279 24.26 -5.98 0.95
CA THR A 279 24.73 -6.34 -0.40
C THR A 279 23.58 -6.55 -1.39
N ALA A 280 22.35 -6.58 -0.89
CA ALA A 280 21.11 -6.55 -1.67
C ALA A 280 20.37 -5.24 -1.38
N GLN A 281 19.40 -4.88 -2.22
CA GLN A 281 18.61 -3.65 -2.04
C GLN A 281 19.49 -2.38 -2.02
N THR A 282 20.52 -2.38 -2.88
CA THR A 282 21.56 -1.33 -2.96
C THR A 282 21.22 -0.20 -3.92
N TRP A 283 20.03 -0.19 -4.52
CA TRP A 283 19.54 0.90 -5.37
C TRP A 283 19.61 2.24 -4.61
N VAL A 284 19.60 3.41 -5.26
CA VAL A 284 19.49 4.75 -4.61
C VAL A 284 18.34 5.53 -5.25
N LEU A 285 18.52 5.97 -6.49
CA LEU A 285 17.50 6.63 -7.31
C LEU A 285 17.59 6.09 -8.75
N ARG A 286 16.84 5.03 -9.07
CA ARG A 286 16.83 4.46 -10.43
C ARG A 286 15.95 5.27 -11.37
N GLU A 287 16.22 5.15 -12.67
CA GLU A 287 15.26 5.55 -13.68
C GLU A 287 14.08 4.59 -13.69
N TYR A 288 12.90 5.11 -14.05
CA TYR A 288 11.66 4.34 -14.16
C TYR A 288 11.85 3.11 -15.06
N GLN A 289 11.41 1.95 -14.60
CA GLN A 289 11.44 0.69 -15.34
C GLN A 289 10.01 0.24 -15.66
N GLU A 290 9.69 0.07 -16.95
CA GLU A 290 8.38 -0.41 -17.40
C GLU A 290 8.22 -1.92 -17.14
N PRO A 291 7.10 -2.38 -16.56
CA PRO A 291 6.89 -3.80 -16.35
C PRO A 291 6.62 -4.53 -17.66
N VAL A 292 7.16 -5.74 -17.80
CA VAL A 292 6.92 -6.60 -18.97
C VAL A 292 6.72 -8.04 -18.52
N ILE A 293 5.67 -8.68 -19.03
CA ILE A 293 5.44 -10.11 -18.91
C ILE A 293 5.83 -10.76 -20.25
N SER A 294 6.73 -11.74 -20.19
CA SER A 294 7.21 -12.44 -21.39
C SER A 294 7.42 -13.93 -21.13
N GLY A 295 7.72 -14.68 -22.20
CA GLY A 295 8.06 -16.10 -22.09
C GLY A 295 6.94 -16.97 -21.53
N LEU A 296 5.68 -16.56 -21.70
CA LEU A 296 4.54 -17.34 -21.20
C LEU A 296 4.53 -18.73 -21.82
N GLY A 297 4.34 -19.71 -20.95
CA GLY A 297 4.26 -21.12 -21.29
C GLY A 297 3.31 -21.86 -20.37
N PHE A 298 2.83 -22.99 -20.85
CA PHE A 298 1.96 -23.88 -20.09
C PHE A 298 2.43 -25.32 -20.25
N THR A 299 2.54 -26.05 -19.14
CA THR A 299 2.92 -27.46 -19.13
C THR A 299 1.90 -28.26 -18.35
N ARG A 300 1.29 -29.28 -18.97
CA ARG A 300 0.46 -30.27 -18.26
C ARG A 300 1.32 -31.38 -17.67
N PRO A 301 1.02 -31.90 -16.48
CA PRO A 301 1.63 -33.13 -15.98
C PRO A 301 1.16 -34.32 -16.83
N GLY A 302 1.97 -35.38 -16.92
CA GLY A 302 1.62 -36.58 -17.68
C GLY A 302 0.29 -37.22 -17.25
N SER A 303 -0.03 -37.19 -15.94
CA SER A 303 -1.17 -37.91 -15.34
C SER A 303 -2.10 -37.04 -14.46
N GLY A 304 -2.40 -35.81 -14.86
CA GLY A 304 -3.35 -34.93 -14.13
C GLY A 304 -4.08 -33.92 -15.03
N ILE A 305 -5.19 -33.36 -14.55
CA ILE A 305 -6.03 -32.42 -15.32
C ILE A 305 -5.52 -30.97 -15.31
N GLY A 306 -4.69 -30.62 -14.32
CA GLY A 306 -4.09 -29.29 -14.17
C GLY A 306 -2.83 -29.02 -15.00
N GLY A 307 -2.04 -28.04 -14.55
CA GLY A 307 -0.80 -27.65 -15.20
C GLY A 307 0.01 -26.61 -14.44
N THR A 308 1.16 -26.28 -14.99
CA THR A 308 2.02 -25.20 -14.52
C THR A 308 2.10 -24.15 -15.61
N ILE A 309 1.73 -22.93 -15.25
CA ILE A 309 1.91 -21.71 -16.03
C ILE A 309 3.27 -21.15 -15.66
N THR A 310 4.09 -20.79 -16.65
CA THR A 310 5.41 -20.20 -16.43
C THR A 310 5.55 -18.92 -17.23
N GLY A 311 6.39 -18.01 -16.77
CA GLY A 311 6.78 -16.82 -17.52
C GLY A 311 7.87 -16.04 -16.81
N GLU A 312 8.15 -14.86 -17.31
CA GLU A 312 9.12 -13.93 -16.73
C GLU A 312 8.50 -12.54 -16.58
N LEU A 313 8.53 -12.01 -15.35
CA LEU A 313 8.13 -10.65 -15.02
C LEU A 313 9.39 -9.79 -14.86
N THR A 314 9.51 -8.73 -15.64
CA THR A 314 10.62 -7.76 -15.54
C THR A 314 10.10 -6.37 -15.26
N GLY A 315 10.99 -5.45 -14.92
CA GLY A 315 10.66 -4.04 -14.71
C GLY A 315 10.09 -3.74 -13.33
N GLN A 316 8.99 -4.37 -12.91
CA GLN A 316 8.38 -4.16 -11.58
C GLN A 316 7.71 -5.45 -11.07
N PRO A 317 7.79 -5.75 -9.76
CA PRO A 317 7.02 -6.80 -9.11
C PRO A 317 5.61 -6.33 -8.78
N GLY A 318 4.72 -7.25 -8.45
CA GLY A 318 3.35 -6.90 -8.04
C GLY A 318 2.48 -8.13 -7.87
N VAL A 319 1.21 -8.00 -8.21
CA VAL A 319 0.24 -9.10 -8.24
C VAL A 319 -0.06 -9.45 -9.68
N LEU A 320 0.10 -10.73 -10.01
CA LEU A 320 -0.28 -11.28 -11.30
C LEU A 320 -1.71 -11.80 -11.21
N ARG A 321 -2.60 -11.34 -12.10
CA ARG A 321 -3.90 -11.94 -12.33
C ARG A 321 -3.78 -12.92 -13.48
N THR A 322 -4.11 -14.18 -13.21
CA THR A 322 -4.16 -15.24 -14.20
C THR A 322 -5.61 -15.46 -14.61
N ILE A 323 -5.86 -15.51 -15.91
CA ILE A 323 -7.17 -15.70 -16.51
C ILE A 323 -7.06 -16.89 -17.48
N LEU A 324 -7.90 -17.89 -17.29
CA LEU A 324 -8.12 -18.98 -18.25
C LEU A 324 -9.50 -18.80 -18.85
N ASP A 325 -9.52 -18.45 -20.13
CA ASP A 325 -10.72 -18.30 -20.95
C ASP A 325 -10.97 -19.59 -21.73
N PHE A 326 -12.04 -20.31 -21.36
CA PHE A 326 -12.32 -21.67 -21.83
C PHE A 326 -13.24 -21.74 -23.04
N ASP A 327 -13.97 -20.67 -23.35
CA ASP A 327 -14.93 -20.62 -24.45
C ASP A 327 -14.48 -19.71 -25.62
N GLY A 328 -13.44 -18.91 -25.39
CA GLY A 328 -12.73 -18.09 -26.35
C GLY A 328 -13.49 -16.82 -26.74
N ASP A 329 -14.33 -16.29 -25.85
CA ASP A 329 -15.14 -15.10 -26.11
C ASP A 329 -14.48 -13.75 -25.69
N ASP A 330 -13.30 -13.82 -25.06
CA ASP A 330 -12.54 -12.68 -24.51
C ASP A 330 -13.29 -11.90 -23.39
N VAL A 331 -14.28 -12.50 -22.73
CA VAL A 331 -15.06 -11.92 -21.64
C VAL A 331 -14.90 -12.76 -20.37
N ILE A 332 -14.39 -12.13 -19.31
CA ILE A 332 -14.35 -12.78 -17.99
C ILE A 332 -15.78 -13.07 -17.50
N ASP A 333 -16.14 -14.35 -17.48
CA ASP A 333 -17.44 -14.85 -17.08
C ASP A 333 -17.32 -15.95 -15.99
N PRO A 334 -18.44 -16.54 -15.51
CA PRO A 334 -18.40 -17.58 -14.47
C PRO A 334 -17.69 -18.88 -14.88
N GLU A 335 -17.62 -19.18 -16.17
CA GLU A 335 -16.94 -20.35 -16.73
C GLU A 335 -15.41 -20.15 -16.69
N ASP A 336 -14.95 -18.90 -16.78
CA ASP A 336 -13.53 -18.56 -16.70
C ASP A 336 -12.89 -18.73 -15.32
N ARG A 337 -11.65 -19.21 -15.31
CA ARG A 337 -10.87 -19.30 -14.08
C ARG A 337 -10.02 -18.04 -13.90
N VAL A 338 -10.26 -17.30 -12.82
CA VAL A 338 -9.47 -16.13 -12.44
C VAL A 338 -8.93 -16.23 -11.02
N TRP A 339 -7.64 -15.95 -10.84
CA TRP A 339 -7.02 -15.84 -9.52
C TRP A 339 -5.78 -14.95 -9.55
N GLU A 340 -5.31 -14.59 -8.35
CA GLU A 340 -4.19 -13.68 -8.16
C GLU A 340 -3.01 -14.39 -7.49
N THR A 341 -1.79 -13.95 -7.81
CA THR A 341 -0.56 -14.45 -7.20
C THR A 341 0.46 -13.34 -7.08
N ALA A 342 1.00 -13.12 -5.88
CA ALA A 342 2.11 -12.20 -5.69
C ALA A 342 3.38 -12.70 -6.40
N ALA A 343 4.04 -11.83 -7.15
CA ALA A 343 5.25 -12.17 -7.90
C ALA A 343 6.34 -11.11 -7.73
N GLY A 344 7.58 -11.59 -7.57
CA GLY A 344 8.79 -10.79 -7.70
C GLY A 344 9.19 -10.61 -9.17
N VAL A 345 10.18 -9.75 -9.41
CA VAL A 345 10.87 -9.70 -10.71
C VAL A 345 11.67 -11.00 -10.91
N GLY A 346 11.58 -11.56 -12.12
CA GLY A 346 12.23 -12.79 -12.53
C GLY A 346 11.24 -13.82 -13.06
N ALA A 347 11.69 -15.07 -13.14
CA ALA A 347 10.84 -16.18 -13.54
C ALA A 347 9.75 -16.45 -12.49
N PHE A 348 8.53 -16.71 -12.96
CA PHE A 348 7.43 -17.15 -12.12
C PHE A 348 6.86 -18.50 -12.60
N ALA A 349 6.25 -19.21 -11.66
CA ALA A 349 5.52 -20.45 -11.91
C ALA A 349 4.23 -20.45 -11.08
N ILE A 350 3.10 -20.64 -11.74
CA ILE A 350 1.77 -20.64 -11.14
C ILE A 350 1.16 -22.01 -11.38
N ALA A 351 0.75 -22.68 -10.31
CA ALA A 351 0.06 -23.96 -10.40
C ALA A 351 -1.42 -23.73 -10.70
N TRP A 352 -1.98 -24.57 -11.57
CA TRP A 352 -3.41 -24.67 -11.81
C TRP A 352 -3.85 -26.12 -11.61
N GLU A 353 -4.94 -26.29 -10.88
CA GLU A 353 -5.50 -27.56 -10.45
C GLU A 353 -6.27 -28.31 -11.55
N GLY A 354 -6.58 -27.66 -12.67
CA GLY A 354 -7.34 -28.25 -13.77
C GLY A 354 -8.85 -27.98 -13.70
N LEU A 355 -9.27 -27.03 -12.88
CA LEU A 355 -10.67 -26.65 -12.69
C LEU A 355 -10.99 -25.32 -13.40
N ASP A 356 -12.22 -25.20 -13.90
CA ASP A 356 -12.76 -23.96 -14.46
C ASP A 356 -13.29 -23.00 -13.37
N GLY A 357 -13.91 -21.90 -13.77
CA GLY A 357 -14.52 -20.92 -12.85
C GLY A 357 -15.69 -21.47 -12.03
N LEU A 358 -16.35 -22.53 -12.52
CA LEU A 358 -17.44 -23.24 -11.85
C LEU A 358 -16.96 -24.35 -10.92
N GLY A 359 -15.66 -24.67 -10.95
CA GLY A 359 -15.05 -25.74 -10.16
C GLY A 359 -15.16 -27.12 -10.80
N GLU A 360 -15.55 -27.20 -12.08
CA GLU A 360 -15.64 -28.43 -12.85
C GLU A 360 -14.28 -28.76 -13.49
N GLU A 361 -14.01 -30.06 -13.67
CA GLU A 361 -12.76 -30.50 -14.31
C GLU A 361 -12.75 -30.15 -15.79
N VAL A 362 -11.69 -29.47 -16.24
CA VAL A 362 -11.51 -29.12 -17.66
C VAL A 362 -10.93 -30.32 -18.41
N PRO A 363 -11.64 -30.88 -19.41
CA PRO A 363 -11.14 -32.00 -20.20
C PRO A 363 -9.82 -31.67 -20.89
N ARG A 364 -8.91 -32.65 -20.99
CA ARG A 364 -7.65 -32.47 -21.72
C ARG A 364 -7.85 -32.09 -23.19
N THR A 365 -8.98 -32.49 -23.77
CA THR A 365 -9.40 -32.22 -25.14
C THR A 365 -9.97 -30.81 -25.33
N GLN A 366 -10.09 -30.01 -24.26
CA GLN A 366 -10.47 -28.61 -24.33
C GLN A 366 -9.21 -27.74 -24.34
N GLY A 367 -9.11 -26.86 -25.35
CA GLY A 367 -8.14 -25.77 -25.38
C GLY A 367 -8.71 -24.54 -24.67
N PHE A 368 -7.84 -23.58 -24.37
CA PHE A 368 -8.23 -22.33 -23.71
C PHE A 368 -7.23 -21.22 -24.03
N THR A 369 -7.65 -19.97 -23.85
CA THR A 369 -6.79 -18.79 -23.87
C THR A 369 -6.26 -18.57 -22.46
N LEU A 370 -4.94 -18.48 -22.31
CA LEU A 370 -4.28 -18.13 -21.05
C LEU A 370 -3.78 -16.70 -21.14
N THR A 371 -4.25 -15.84 -20.25
CA THR A 371 -3.72 -14.49 -20.05
C THR A 371 -3.14 -14.36 -18.64
N VAL A 372 -1.94 -13.80 -18.55
CA VAL A 372 -1.35 -13.36 -17.28
C VAL A 372 -1.07 -11.87 -17.38
N GLU A 373 -1.62 -11.11 -16.45
CA GLU A 373 -1.47 -9.65 -16.41
C GLU A 373 -0.99 -9.18 -15.03
N LEU A 374 -0.28 -8.05 -15.01
CA LEU A 374 0.07 -7.36 -13.79
C LEU A 374 -1.09 -6.42 -13.41
N THR A 375 -1.65 -6.59 -12.21
CA THR A 375 -2.85 -5.84 -11.76
C THR A 375 -2.57 -4.39 -11.40
N GLY A 376 -1.31 -4.04 -11.16
CA GLY A 376 -0.88 -2.70 -10.80
C GLY A 376 0.56 -2.46 -11.22
N GLU A 377 0.77 -1.50 -12.10
CA GLU A 377 2.09 -0.90 -12.32
C GLU A 377 2.24 0.34 -11.47
N ALA A 378 3.47 0.63 -11.05
CA ALA A 378 3.75 1.81 -10.26
C ALA A 378 2.80 1.83 -9.05
N GLU A 379 2.70 0.69 -8.38
CA GLU A 379 1.83 0.54 -7.22
C GLU A 379 2.54 1.07 -5.98
N ILE A 380 1.85 1.94 -5.25
CA ILE A 380 2.28 2.45 -3.95
C ILE A 380 1.10 2.48 -3.01
N HIS A 381 1.36 2.11 -1.77
CA HIS A 381 0.51 2.27 -0.62
C HIS A 381 1.17 3.24 0.36
N PHE A 382 0.47 4.29 0.74
CA PHE A 382 0.83 5.26 1.78
C PHE A 382 0.21 4.77 3.08
N VAL A 383 1.03 4.17 3.94
CA VAL A 383 0.56 3.52 5.17
C VAL A 383 0.85 4.41 6.37
N ASP A 384 -0.22 4.88 6.98
CA ASP A 384 -0.22 5.68 8.21
C ASP A 384 -0.75 4.82 9.36
N GLN A 385 0.05 4.60 10.41
CA GLN A 385 -0.39 3.86 11.61
C GLN A 385 -0.57 4.80 12.78
N ASP A 386 -1.65 4.64 13.54
CA ASP A 386 -1.94 5.37 14.78
C ASP A 386 -1.96 6.91 14.61
N VAL A 387 -2.65 7.37 13.56
CA VAL A 387 -2.81 8.79 13.23
C VAL A 387 -4.12 9.34 13.78
N GLU A 388 -4.02 10.15 14.83
CA GLU A 388 -5.17 10.67 15.56
C GLU A 388 -5.94 11.77 14.82
N GLY A 389 -5.26 12.50 13.93
CA GLY A 389 -5.88 13.55 13.14
C GLY A 389 -5.19 13.75 11.81
N ARG A 390 -5.97 13.99 10.76
CA ARG A 390 -5.51 14.31 9.41
C ARG A 390 -6.47 15.34 8.79
N THR A 391 -6.60 16.50 9.44
CA THR A 391 -7.75 17.42 9.21
C THR A 391 -7.81 17.98 7.78
N GLY A 392 -6.67 18.11 7.12
CA GLY A 392 -6.58 18.56 5.73
C GLY A 392 -6.36 17.42 4.73
N GLY A 393 -6.37 16.16 5.17
CA GLY A 393 -6.22 15.01 4.30
C GLY A 393 -4.79 14.76 3.78
N ILE A 394 -4.72 13.86 2.81
CA ILE A 394 -3.54 13.53 2.01
C ILE A 394 -3.74 14.01 0.58
N ALA A 395 -2.72 14.66 0.00
CA ALA A 395 -2.68 15.06 -1.41
C ALA A 395 -1.45 14.44 -2.07
N VAL A 396 -1.65 13.59 -3.08
CA VAL A 396 -0.60 12.80 -3.73
C VAL A 396 -0.42 13.25 -5.18
N THR A 397 0.80 13.14 -5.69
CA THR A 397 1.10 13.27 -7.11
C THR A 397 2.17 12.25 -7.49
N ARG A 398 1.89 11.34 -8.42
CA ARG A 398 2.94 10.58 -9.12
C ARG A 398 3.69 11.52 -10.05
N LEU A 399 5.01 11.55 -9.97
CA LEU A 399 5.87 12.53 -10.64
C LEU A 399 6.41 12.05 -11.98
N ASN A 400 6.51 10.73 -12.19
CA ASN A 400 7.06 10.13 -13.41
C ASN A 400 6.37 8.80 -13.76
N GLY A 401 6.81 8.17 -14.86
CA GLY A 401 6.18 6.99 -15.45
C GLY A 401 4.99 7.32 -16.36
N PRO A 402 4.32 6.30 -16.92
CA PRO A 402 3.21 6.49 -17.85
C PRO A 402 2.10 7.36 -17.26
N ASN A 403 1.54 8.25 -18.07
CA ASN A 403 0.43 9.14 -17.70
C ASN A 403 0.69 10.07 -16.49
N ALA A 404 1.94 10.26 -16.05
CA ALA A 404 2.27 11.25 -15.04
C ALA A 404 2.16 12.69 -15.58
N PRO A 405 1.78 13.68 -14.75
CA PRO A 405 1.40 13.52 -13.35
C PRO A 405 0.00 12.92 -13.17
N ASP A 406 -0.17 12.09 -12.14
CA ASP A 406 -1.47 11.58 -11.69
C ASP A 406 -1.65 11.87 -10.20
N THR A 407 -2.84 12.35 -9.82
CA THR A 407 -3.18 12.75 -8.46
C THR A 407 -4.24 11.86 -7.83
N ARG A 408 -4.69 10.82 -8.54
CA ARG A 408 -5.79 9.98 -8.10
C ARG A 408 -5.31 8.90 -7.14
N ILE A 409 -5.99 8.77 -6.01
CA ILE A 409 -5.75 7.75 -5.00
C ILE A 409 -7.04 7.01 -4.64
N SER A 410 -6.91 5.88 -3.98
CA SER A 410 -8.01 5.04 -3.50
C SER A 410 -7.80 4.67 -2.03
N TRP A 411 -8.89 4.37 -1.33
CA TRP A 411 -8.89 3.87 0.04
C TRP A 411 -10.17 3.06 0.31
N ASP A 412 -10.12 2.14 1.26
CA ASP A 412 -11.28 1.38 1.74
C ASP A 412 -11.18 1.15 3.25
N ASP A 413 -12.01 1.88 3.99
CA ASP A 413 -12.19 1.77 5.43
C ASP A 413 -13.56 1.17 5.77
N SER A 414 -14.28 0.58 4.81
CA SER A 414 -15.68 0.17 4.98
C SER A 414 -15.90 -0.87 6.09
N LEU A 415 -14.85 -1.61 6.44
CA LEU A 415 -14.86 -2.62 7.49
C LEU A 415 -14.38 -2.09 8.86
N LEU A 416 -13.87 -0.84 8.90
CA LEU A 416 -13.56 -0.15 10.14
C LEU A 416 -14.86 0.47 10.71
N PRO A 417 -15.28 0.08 11.92
CA PRO A 417 -16.57 0.48 12.47
C PRO A 417 -16.57 1.96 12.86
N GLY A 418 -17.77 2.56 12.79
CA GLY A 418 -17.97 4.02 12.76
C GLY A 418 -18.11 4.75 14.09
N THR A 419 -17.79 4.13 15.22
CA THR A 419 -18.00 4.69 16.58
C THR A 419 -16.75 5.34 17.15
N ARG A 420 -16.04 6.09 16.31
CA ARG A 420 -14.98 6.99 16.75
C ARG A 420 -15.58 8.37 16.95
N ASN A 421 -14.95 9.19 17.79
CA ASN A 421 -15.41 10.56 18.01
C ASN A 421 -15.29 11.41 16.73
N THR A 422 -14.39 11.00 15.84
CA THR A 422 -14.18 11.57 14.51
C THR A 422 -14.13 10.44 13.50
N VAL A 423 -14.66 10.69 12.31
CA VAL A 423 -14.69 9.72 11.20
C VAL A 423 -14.25 10.45 9.93
N THR A 424 -13.64 9.73 8.99
CA THR A 424 -13.42 10.25 7.64
C THR A 424 -14.75 10.64 6.99
N ALA A 425 -14.76 11.66 6.14
CA ALA A 425 -15.96 12.08 5.42
C ALA A 425 -16.49 10.98 4.48
N ALA A 426 -15.61 10.11 3.97
CA ALA A 426 -15.94 8.99 3.11
C ALA A 426 -15.11 7.77 3.50
N LEU A 427 -15.78 6.66 3.79
CA LEU A 427 -15.13 5.39 4.14
C LEU A 427 -14.44 4.75 2.92
N THR A 428 -14.87 5.05 1.71
CA THR A 428 -14.29 4.46 0.49
C THR A 428 -14.05 5.55 -0.54
N GLY A 429 -12.95 5.45 -1.26
CA GLY A 429 -12.62 6.25 -2.43
C GLY A 429 -11.96 5.39 -3.50
N SER A 430 -12.36 5.54 -4.75
CA SER A 430 -11.71 4.86 -5.88
C SER A 430 -11.30 5.91 -6.91
N LEU A 431 -9.99 5.99 -7.19
CA LEU A 431 -9.39 6.91 -8.14
C LEU A 431 -9.82 8.38 -7.93
N VAL A 432 -9.92 8.81 -6.67
CA VAL A 432 -10.32 10.15 -6.28
C VAL A 432 -9.13 11.10 -6.45
N ASP A 433 -9.34 12.20 -7.17
CA ASP A 433 -8.34 13.28 -7.27
C ASP A 433 -8.06 13.85 -5.86
N SER A 434 -6.83 13.65 -5.40
CA SER A 434 -6.38 14.06 -4.07
C SER A 434 -5.94 15.52 -4.00
N THR A 435 -6.05 16.29 -5.10
CA THR A 435 -5.69 17.70 -5.13
C THR A 435 -6.44 18.49 -4.06
N GLY A 436 -5.70 19.11 -3.14
CA GLY A 436 -6.28 19.88 -2.01
C GLY A 436 -6.51 19.06 -0.75
N GLY A 437 -6.24 17.75 -0.78
CA GLY A 437 -6.31 16.85 0.36
C GLY A 437 -7.62 16.09 0.45
N VAL A 438 -7.53 14.77 0.54
CA VAL A 438 -8.69 13.85 0.68
C VAL A 438 -8.46 12.88 1.84
N HIS A 439 -9.46 12.06 2.16
CA HIS A 439 -9.38 11.05 3.21
C HIS A 439 -8.93 11.62 4.57
N GLY A 440 -9.48 12.76 4.98
CA GLY A 440 -9.14 13.44 6.24
C GLY A 440 -10.16 13.22 7.36
N TRP A 441 -9.71 13.35 8.61
CA TRP A 441 -10.54 13.36 9.81
C TRP A 441 -10.03 14.37 10.83
N ALA A 442 -10.94 14.86 11.68
CA ALA A 442 -10.59 15.74 12.78
C ALA A 442 -9.77 15.03 13.85
N PHE A 443 -8.97 15.78 14.62
CA PHE A 443 -8.26 15.21 15.77
C PHE A 443 -9.21 14.98 16.94
N ASP A 444 -9.11 13.80 17.52
CA ASP A 444 -9.65 13.44 18.83
C ASP A 444 -8.76 12.35 19.43
N GLY A 445 -8.71 12.21 20.77
CA GLY A 445 -7.92 11.15 21.42
C GLY A 445 -8.50 9.74 21.22
N ASN A 446 -9.75 9.65 20.76
CA ASN A 446 -10.36 8.45 20.19
C ASN A 446 -10.69 8.72 18.71
N GLY A 447 -9.69 9.23 17.99
CA GLY A 447 -9.78 9.65 16.61
C GLY A 447 -9.95 8.49 15.63
N TRP A 448 -10.15 8.81 14.35
CA TRP A 448 -10.40 7.79 13.33
C TRP A 448 -9.24 6.82 13.13
N GLY A 449 -7.99 7.29 13.22
CA GLY A 449 -6.80 6.48 13.00
C GLY A 449 -6.16 5.89 14.26
N ASN A 450 -6.74 6.12 15.46
CA ASN A 450 -6.26 5.54 16.71
C ASN A 450 -6.20 4.01 16.62
N ALA A 451 -5.02 3.43 16.83
CA ALA A 451 -4.76 1.99 16.75
C ALA A 451 -5.29 1.32 15.46
N ARG A 452 -5.19 2.06 14.35
CA ARG A 452 -5.52 1.59 13.00
C ARG A 452 -4.35 1.82 12.06
N ILE A 453 -4.31 0.98 11.05
CA ILE A 453 -3.43 1.05 9.89
C ILE A 453 -4.28 1.59 8.75
N ILE A 454 -4.06 2.86 8.40
CA ILE A 454 -4.74 3.54 7.31
C ILE A 454 -3.94 3.31 6.04
N ASP A 455 -4.60 2.78 5.01
CA ASP A 455 -3.98 2.43 3.74
C ASP A 455 -4.63 3.22 2.60
N ASP A 456 -3.87 4.18 2.05
CA ASP A 456 -4.19 4.94 0.85
C ASP A 456 -3.32 4.44 -0.29
N TRP A 457 -3.86 4.13 -1.47
CA TRP A 457 -3.06 3.58 -2.57
C TRP A 457 -3.32 4.21 -3.93
N MET A 458 -2.35 4.02 -4.83
CA MET A 458 -2.52 4.29 -6.26
C MET A 458 -1.66 3.33 -7.09
N PHE A 459 -2.13 3.03 -8.30
CA PHE A 459 -1.44 2.24 -9.31
C PHE A 459 -1.95 2.61 -10.71
N ILE A 460 -1.27 2.10 -11.74
CA ILE A 460 -1.68 2.18 -13.15
C ILE A 460 -2.27 0.82 -13.54
N TYR A 461 -3.43 0.85 -14.17
CA TYR A 461 -4.07 -0.32 -14.75
C TYR A 461 -4.77 0.02 -16.07
N PRO A 462 -4.69 -0.87 -17.09
CA PRO A 462 -3.82 -2.06 -17.19
C PRO A 462 -2.35 -1.68 -17.44
N SER A 463 -1.41 -2.58 -17.14
CA SER A 463 0.03 -2.28 -17.28
C SER A 463 0.79 -3.23 -18.21
N ALA A 464 0.96 -4.49 -17.81
CA ALA A 464 1.65 -5.51 -18.57
C ALA A 464 0.79 -6.76 -18.66
N ALA A 465 0.75 -7.40 -19.82
CA ALA A 465 0.05 -8.66 -20.01
C ALA A 465 0.77 -9.51 -21.06
N GLY A 466 0.64 -10.82 -20.91
CA GLY A 466 0.95 -11.78 -21.96
C GLY A 466 -0.23 -12.72 -22.15
N THR A 467 -0.42 -13.18 -23.39
CA THR A 467 -1.49 -14.12 -23.74
C THR A 467 -0.93 -15.22 -24.64
N ILE A 468 -1.33 -16.46 -24.39
CA ILE A 468 -1.07 -17.61 -25.26
C ILE A 468 -2.35 -18.44 -25.45
N ILE A 469 -2.41 -19.17 -26.56
CA ILE A 469 -3.45 -20.19 -26.77
C ILE A 469 -2.87 -21.53 -26.32
N VAL A 470 -3.52 -22.17 -25.35
CA VAL A 470 -3.23 -23.54 -24.97
C VAL A 470 -4.09 -24.46 -25.83
N PRO A 471 -3.48 -25.24 -26.74
CA PRO A 471 -4.24 -26.10 -27.64
C PRO A 471 -4.93 -27.22 -26.86
N ALA A 472 -6.06 -27.67 -27.40
CA ALA A 472 -6.67 -28.94 -27.03
C ALA A 472 -5.64 -30.08 -27.11
N GLY A 473 -5.52 -30.86 -26.04
CA GLY A 473 -4.75 -32.08 -26.04
C GLY A 473 -5.41 -33.17 -26.89
N VAL A 474 -4.62 -34.16 -27.28
CA VAL A 474 -5.15 -35.40 -27.86
C VAL A 474 -5.50 -36.33 -26.71
N ASP A 475 -6.64 -37.02 -26.82
CA ASP A 475 -7.01 -38.05 -25.86
C ASP A 475 -6.10 -39.27 -26.10
N ASP A 476 -5.01 -39.37 -25.34
CA ASP A 476 -4.05 -40.48 -25.45
C ASP A 476 -4.56 -41.77 -24.79
N ASP A 477 -5.72 -41.72 -24.13
CA ASP A 477 -6.44 -42.88 -23.63
C ASP A 477 -7.76 -43.02 -24.41
N PRO A 478 -7.72 -43.53 -25.65
CA PRO A 478 -8.94 -44.10 -26.19
C PRO A 478 -9.26 -45.25 -25.24
N GLU A 479 -10.16 -45.03 -24.29
CA GLU A 479 -10.87 -46.10 -23.61
C GLU A 479 -11.25 -47.06 -24.74
N LEU A 480 -10.52 -48.18 -24.84
CA LEU A 480 -10.76 -49.19 -25.84
C LEU A 480 -12.18 -49.60 -25.56
N ALA A 481 -13.12 -49.07 -26.36
CA ALA A 481 -14.51 -49.44 -26.29
C ALA A 481 -14.49 -50.96 -26.22
N ASP A 482 -14.89 -51.50 -25.07
CA ASP A 482 -15.08 -52.92 -24.90
C ASP A 482 -16.19 -53.29 -25.89
N THR A 483 -15.79 -53.56 -27.12
CA THR A 483 -16.64 -54.13 -28.13
C THR A 483 -16.88 -55.53 -27.62
N GLY A 484 -17.86 -55.65 -26.72
CA GLY A 484 -18.37 -56.89 -26.18
C GLY A 484 -18.76 -57.80 -27.32
N ALA A 485 -17.78 -58.53 -27.82
CA ALA A 485 -17.88 -59.63 -28.76
C ALA A 485 -17.38 -60.86 -28.01
N ASP A 486 -18.08 -61.18 -26.93
CA ASP A 486 -18.02 -62.48 -26.29
C ASP A 486 -18.74 -63.48 -27.21
N LEU A 487 -18.09 -63.83 -28.31
CA LEU A 487 -18.47 -64.91 -29.21
C LEU A 487 -17.91 -66.23 -28.66
N HIS A 488 -18.52 -66.72 -27.59
CA HIS A 488 -18.47 -68.15 -27.25
C HIS A 488 -19.85 -68.77 -27.42
N ALA A 489 -20.20 -69.03 -28.69
CA ALA A 489 -21.16 -70.06 -29.05
C ALA A 489 -20.52 -71.44 -28.81
N GLY A 490 -21.07 -72.17 -27.83
CA GLY A 490 -20.76 -73.57 -27.55
C GLY A 490 -21.97 -74.27 -26.96
N THR A 491 -22.88 -74.67 -27.84
CA THR A 491 -24.05 -75.53 -27.62
C THR A 491 -23.78 -76.76 -26.73
N ALA A 492 -24.64 -76.99 -25.73
CA ALA A 492 -25.43 -78.24 -25.61
C ALA A 492 -26.43 -78.14 -24.45
N ALA A 493 -27.70 -78.40 -24.78
CA ALA A 493 -28.81 -78.49 -23.85
C ALA A 493 -28.67 -79.68 -22.88
N THR A 494 -29.06 -79.49 -21.62
CA THR A 494 -29.69 -80.54 -20.84
C THR A 494 -30.72 -79.93 -19.92
N ALA A 495 -31.90 -80.55 -19.93
CA ALA A 495 -33.13 -80.08 -19.33
C ALA A 495 -33.18 -80.27 -17.80
N ALA A 496 -34.15 -79.53 -17.24
CA ALA A 496 -35.05 -79.94 -16.15
C ALA A 496 -34.82 -79.33 -14.75
N ALA A 497 -35.91 -78.70 -14.30
CA ALA A 497 -36.40 -78.58 -12.92
C ALA A 497 -35.58 -77.64 -12.01
N LEU A 498 -36.12 -76.90 -11.04
CA LEU A 498 -37.44 -76.62 -10.46
C LEU A 498 -37.12 -75.38 -9.58
N VAL A 499 -37.80 -74.24 -9.72
CA VAL A 499 -38.86 -73.77 -8.78
C VAL A 499 -38.37 -73.28 -7.41
N VAL A 500 -38.90 -72.09 -7.05
CA VAL A 500 -39.12 -71.50 -5.71
C VAL A 500 -37.93 -70.79 -5.08
N LEU A 501 -37.91 -69.45 -5.13
CA LEU A 501 -38.63 -68.48 -4.28
C LEU A 501 -38.03 -68.35 -2.89
N GLY A 502 -37.66 -67.11 -2.57
CA GLY A 502 -38.08 -66.48 -1.32
C GLY A 502 -36.96 -66.19 -0.34
N GLY A 503 -37.00 -64.96 0.19
CA GLY A 503 -36.64 -64.75 1.58
C GLY A 503 -35.70 -63.59 1.82
N ALA A 504 -36.29 -62.41 1.98
CA ALA A 504 -35.72 -61.32 2.75
C ALA A 504 -35.29 -61.76 4.16
N ALA A 505 -34.24 -61.14 4.70
CA ALA A 505 -34.30 -60.30 5.91
C ALA A 505 -32.94 -60.19 6.60
N LEU A 506 -32.60 -58.95 6.94
CA LEU A 506 -31.90 -58.47 8.15
C LEU A 506 -31.28 -59.54 9.07
N VAL A 507 -30.04 -59.30 9.51
CA VAL A 507 -29.69 -59.21 10.94
C VAL A 507 -28.35 -58.48 11.07
N ALA A 508 -28.32 -57.57 12.04
CA ALA A 508 -27.18 -56.77 12.43
C ALA A 508 -26.21 -57.51 13.38
N ALA A 509 -25.01 -56.93 13.48
CA ALA A 509 -24.20 -56.77 14.69
C ALA A 509 -23.06 -57.77 15.02
N ARG A 510 -21.94 -57.11 15.35
CA ARG A 510 -20.96 -57.38 16.43
C ARG A 510 -19.79 -58.36 16.20
N ARG A 511 -18.62 -57.75 16.03
CA ARG A 511 -17.46 -57.74 16.97
C ARG A 511 -17.28 -58.98 17.88
N ARG A 512 -16.20 -59.74 17.65
CA ARG A 512 -15.00 -59.95 18.51
C ARG A 512 -14.40 -61.34 18.25
N GLY A 513 -13.08 -61.38 18.14
CA GLY A 513 -12.23 -62.55 17.95
C GLY A 513 -10.94 -62.11 17.31
#